data_AF-A0A1W9ZW58-F1
#
_entry.id   AF-A0A1W9ZW58-F1
#
_cell.length_a   1.000
_cell.length_b   1.000
_cell.length_c   1.000
_cell.angle_alpha   90.00
_cell.angle_beta   90.00
_cell.angle_gamma   90.00
#
_symmetry.space_group_name_H-M   'P 1'
#
loop_
_entity.id
_entity.type
_entity.pdbx_description
1 polymer ?
#
loop_
_entity_poly.entity_id
_entity_poly.type
_entity_poly.pdbx_seq_one_letter_code
_entity_poly.pdbx_strand_id
1 'polypeptide(L)'
;MSFALDPPLLLASGLLIERRIPQKRRDLIEAAVLGVFFAGSFGLYNNVPGLGFLWRPFRSRNGRDFMWNSGVFNVNTEQAEWPLHAAAGGIFATYPFFLKLGRLLGRGK
;
A
#
# COMPACT_ATOMS: atom_id res chain seq x y z
N MET A 1 -8.92 2.49 -4.69
CA MET A 1 -8.09 3.30 -3.76
C MET A 1 -6.83 2.55 -3.50
N SER A 2 -5.66 3.20 -3.54
CA SER A 2 -4.44 2.51 -3.10
C SER A 2 -4.61 1.99 -1.67
N PHE A 3 -5.09 2.81 -0.72
CA PHE A 3 -5.23 2.36 0.67
C PHE A 3 -6.21 1.20 0.91
N ALA A 4 -7.21 1.00 0.05
CA ALA A 4 -8.11 -0.15 0.15
C ALA A 4 -7.57 -1.39 -0.58
N LEU A 5 -6.73 -1.19 -1.59
CA LEU A 5 -6.11 -2.27 -2.38
C LEU A 5 -4.79 -2.76 -1.76
N ASP A 6 -4.08 -1.89 -1.05
CA ASP A 6 -2.80 -2.19 -0.44
C ASP A 6 -2.91 -3.35 0.57
N PRO A 7 -3.91 -3.43 1.48
CA PRO A 7 -4.02 -4.54 2.42
C PRO A 7 -4.28 -5.91 1.76
N PRO A 8 -5.25 -6.08 0.83
CA PRO A 8 -5.40 -7.34 0.09
C PRO A 8 -4.17 -7.72 -0.74
N LEU A 9 -3.51 -6.73 -1.36
CA LEU A 9 -2.31 -6.97 -2.16
C LEU A 9 -1.13 -7.40 -1.29
N LEU A 10 -0.90 -6.75 -0.14
CA LEU A 10 0.13 -7.15 0.82
C LEU A 10 -0.12 -8.54 1.38
N LEU A 11 -1.38 -8.88 1.67
CA LEU A 11 -1.75 -10.24 2.09
C LEU A 11 -1.44 -11.26 0.98
N ALA A 12 -1.84 -10.98 -0.26
CA ALA A 12 -1.53 -11.84 -1.40
C ALA A 12 -0.01 -11.97 -1.65
N SER A 13 0.74 -10.88 -1.54
CA SER A 13 2.21 -10.87 -1.62
C SER A 13 2.82 -11.74 -0.53
N GLY A 14 2.35 -11.65 0.71
CA GLY A 14 2.85 -12.48 1.82
C GLY A 14 2.63 -13.97 1.55
N LEU A 15 1.45 -14.32 1.05
CA LEU A 15 1.12 -15.69 0.68
C LEU A 15 2.00 -16.21 -0.47
N LEU A 16 2.25 -15.38 -1.49
CA LEU A 16 3.14 -15.72 -2.60
C LEU A 16 4.61 -15.86 -2.15
N ILE A 17 5.08 -14.98 -1.26
CA ILE A 17 6.44 -15.07 -0.69
C ILE A 17 6.61 -16.42 0.00
N GLU A 18 5.67 -16.80 0.85
CA GLU A 18 5.81 -18.04 1.60
C GLU A 18 5.73 -19.28 0.70
N ARG A 19 4.86 -19.27 -0.33
CA ARG A 19 4.66 -20.42 -1.24
C ARG A 19 5.70 -20.57 -2.33
N ARG A 20 6.29 -19.47 -2.82
CA ARG A 20 7.11 -19.47 -4.05
C ARG A 20 8.57 -19.12 -3.81
N ILE A 21 8.89 -18.42 -2.72
CA ILE A 21 10.25 -17.93 -2.48
C ILE A 21 11.01 -18.89 -1.57
N PRO A 22 12.25 -19.29 -1.93
CA PRO A 22 13.11 -20.10 -1.07
C PRO A 22 13.32 -19.42 0.28
N GLN A 23 13.32 -20.18 1.37
CA GLN A 23 13.40 -19.66 2.74
C GLN A 23 14.53 -18.64 2.94
N LYS A 24 15.72 -18.89 2.37
CA LYS A 24 16.89 -18.00 2.44
C LYS A 24 16.67 -16.60 1.85
N ARG A 25 15.67 -16.42 0.98
CA ARG A 25 15.36 -15.16 0.30
C ARG A 25 14.06 -14.51 0.78
N ARG A 26 13.26 -15.18 1.62
CA ARG A 26 11.94 -14.67 2.02
C ARG A 26 12.01 -13.32 2.70
N ASP A 27 12.97 -13.13 3.60
CA ASP A 27 13.07 -11.88 4.37
C ASP A 27 13.56 -10.70 3.51
N LEU A 28 14.45 -10.98 2.54
CA LEU A 28 14.86 -9.98 1.54
C LEU A 28 13.67 -9.56 0.66
N ILE A 29 12.88 -10.52 0.18
CA ILE A 29 11.71 -10.23 -0.65
C ILE A 29 10.61 -9.53 0.18
N GLU A 30 10.42 -9.91 1.45
CA GLU A 30 9.52 -9.21 2.36
C GLU A 30 9.91 -7.73 2.48
N ALA A 31 11.19 -7.45 2.76
CA ALA A 31 11.70 -6.09 2.86
C ALA A 31 11.55 -5.32 1.54
N ALA A 32 11.80 -5.97 0.40
CA ALA A 32 11.63 -5.36 -0.91
C ALA A 32 10.16 -5.01 -1.21
N VAL A 33 9.21 -5.93 -0.91
CA VAL A 33 7.77 -5.67 -1.07
C VAL A 33 7.34 -4.52 -0.17
N LEU A 34 7.70 -4.54 1.12
CA LEU A 34 7.40 -3.43 2.03
C LEU A 34 7.99 -2.13 1.50
N GLY A 35 9.24 -2.13 1.05
CA GLY A 35 9.90 -0.96 0.48
C GLY A 35 9.15 -0.38 -0.71
N VAL A 36 8.68 -1.21 -1.63
CA VAL A 36 7.88 -0.77 -2.79
C VAL A 36 6.54 -0.18 -2.35
N PHE A 37 5.83 -0.83 -1.43
CA PHE A 37 4.56 -0.31 -0.92
C PHE A 37 4.75 1.00 -0.14
N PHE A 38 5.74 1.08 0.75
CA PHE A 38 6.04 2.31 1.47
C PHE A 38 6.47 3.44 0.53
N ALA A 39 7.44 3.20 -0.35
CA ALA A 39 7.94 4.23 -1.26
C ALA A 39 6.88 4.68 -2.27
N GLY A 40 6.13 3.74 -2.85
CA GLY A 40 5.05 4.02 -3.79
C GLY A 40 3.92 4.80 -3.14
N SER A 41 3.42 4.31 -2.01
CA SER A 41 2.30 4.94 -1.30
C SER A 41 2.71 6.26 -0.63
N PHE A 42 3.93 6.38 -0.07
CA PHE A 42 4.45 7.66 0.43
C PHE A 42 4.68 8.67 -0.70
N GLY A 43 5.21 8.24 -1.84
CA GLY A 43 5.41 9.09 -3.00
C GLY A 43 4.09 9.59 -3.59
N LEU A 44 3.09 8.73 -3.67
CA LEU A 44 1.73 9.09 -4.08
C LEU A 44 1.12 10.09 -3.09
N TYR A 45 1.25 9.85 -1.78
CA TYR A 45 0.73 10.73 -0.74
C TYR A 45 1.33 12.15 -0.78
N ASN A 46 2.63 12.23 -1.05
CA ASN A 46 3.38 13.48 -1.16
C ASN A 46 3.31 14.11 -2.56
N ASN A 47 2.52 13.53 -3.48
CA ASN A 47 2.37 14.02 -4.86
C ASN A 47 3.71 14.19 -5.58
N VAL A 48 4.65 13.26 -5.40
CA VAL A 48 5.98 13.31 -6.03
C VAL A 48 5.82 13.36 -7.57
N PRO A 49 6.48 14.31 -8.25
CA PRO A 49 6.41 14.42 -9.70
C PRO A 49 6.97 13.15 -10.36
N GLY A 50 6.25 12.63 -11.37
CA GLY A 50 6.61 11.39 -12.07
C GLY A 50 5.71 10.19 -11.72
N LEU A 51 4.99 10.21 -10.59
CA LEU A 51 4.03 9.14 -10.24
C LEU A 51 2.65 9.31 -10.90
N GLY A 52 2.54 10.28 -11.83
CA GLY A 52 1.33 10.57 -12.61
C GLY A 52 0.71 9.34 -13.27
N PHE A 53 1.54 8.43 -13.78
CA PHE A 53 1.07 7.23 -14.48
C PHE A 53 0.29 6.26 -13.58
N LEU A 54 0.54 6.27 -12.26
CA LEU A 54 -0.13 5.36 -11.32
C LEU A 54 -1.58 5.78 -11.05
N TRP A 55 -1.87 7.08 -11.08
CA TRP A 55 -3.18 7.62 -10.68
C TRP A 55 -3.99 8.22 -11.83
N ARG A 56 -3.36 8.70 -12.92
CA ARG A 56 -4.06 9.26 -14.09
C ARG A 56 -5.11 8.31 -14.70
N PRO A 57 -4.88 6.99 -14.82
CA PRO A 57 -5.90 6.06 -15.34
C PRO A 57 -7.18 6.02 -14.50
N PHE A 58 -7.09 6.37 -13.21
CA PHE A 58 -8.20 6.31 -12.26
C PHE A 58 -8.97 7.63 -12.13
N ARG A 59 -8.73 8.60 -13.04
CA ARG A 59 -9.36 9.94 -13.04
C ARG A 59 -9.17 10.73 -11.74
N SER A 60 -8.20 10.36 -10.91
CA SER A 60 -7.87 11.09 -9.68
C SER A 60 -7.17 12.41 -10.00
N ARG A 61 -7.35 13.42 -9.14
CA ARG A 61 -6.78 14.76 -9.33
C ARG A 61 -5.27 14.79 -9.07
N ASN A 62 -4.79 13.98 -8.14
CA ASN A 62 -3.37 13.85 -7.77
C ASN A 62 -3.13 12.51 -7.06
N GLY A 63 -1.89 12.25 -6.64
CA GLY A 63 -1.51 11.00 -5.97
C GLY A 63 -2.22 10.81 -4.62
N ARG A 64 -2.39 11.88 -3.83
CA ARG A 64 -3.10 11.84 -2.54
C ARG A 64 -4.59 11.54 -2.71
N ASP A 65 -5.22 12.16 -3.70
CA ASP A 65 -6.60 11.91 -4.09
C ASP A 65 -6.79 10.47 -4.58
N PHE A 66 -5.81 9.92 -5.30
CA PHE A 66 -5.84 8.50 -5.68
C PHE A 66 -5.76 7.54 -4.49
N MET A 67 -4.98 7.89 -3.47
CA MET A 67 -4.89 7.11 -2.24
C MET A 67 -6.21 7.07 -1.48
N TRP A 68 -6.91 8.21 -1.38
CA TRP A 68 -8.13 8.38 -0.58
C TRP A 68 -9.45 8.17 -1.32
N ASN A 69 -9.53 8.47 -2.62
CA ASN A 69 -10.80 8.73 -3.31
C ASN A 69 -10.97 7.99 -4.63
N SER A 70 -10.07 7.08 -5.02
CA SER A 70 -10.18 6.37 -6.31
C SER A 70 -11.35 5.33 -6.35
N GLY A 71 -12.59 5.78 -6.13
CA GLY A 71 -13.83 5.13 -6.56
C GLY A 71 -14.97 4.99 -5.54
N VAL A 72 -14.76 5.23 -4.23
CA VAL A 72 -15.76 4.86 -3.18
C VAL A 72 -15.96 5.89 -2.06
N PHE A 73 -14.91 6.60 -1.64
CA PHE A 73 -14.99 7.67 -0.64
C PHE A 73 -14.80 9.03 -1.33
N ASN A 74 -15.47 10.04 -0.77
CA ASN A 74 -15.42 11.43 -1.23
C ASN A 74 -14.77 12.31 -0.15
N VAL A 75 -13.53 11.96 0.22
CA VAL A 75 -12.76 12.68 1.24
C VAL A 75 -12.16 13.93 0.61
N ASN A 76 -12.43 15.09 1.18
CA ASN A 76 -11.85 16.33 0.67
C ASN A 76 -10.35 16.43 1.03
N THR A 77 -9.48 15.93 0.15
CA THR A 77 -8.02 15.96 0.36
C THR A 77 -7.40 17.35 0.26
N GLU A 78 -8.15 18.38 -0.17
CA GLU A 78 -7.72 19.78 -0.18
C GLU A 78 -7.74 20.38 1.24
N GLN A 79 -8.60 19.88 2.12
CA GLN A 79 -8.64 20.21 3.55
C GLN A 79 -7.97 19.11 4.39
N ALA A 80 -6.87 18.52 3.89
CA ALA A 80 -6.13 17.49 4.61
C ALA A 80 -5.50 18.07 5.89
N GLU A 81 -6.26 18.06 6.98
CA GLU A 81 -5.78 18.44 8.31
C GLU A 81 -5.02 17.29 8.98
N TRP A 82 -4.39 17.56 10.13
CA TRP A 82 -3.64 16.58 10.93
C TRP A 82 -4.32 15.20 11.10
N PRO A 83 -5.65 15.08 11.28
CA PRO A 83 -6.32 13.78 11.37
C PRO A 83 -6.16 12.91 10.11
N LEU A 84 -6.11 13.50 8.92
CA LEU A 84 -5.94 12.76 7.67
C LEU A 84 -4.50 12.24 7.51
N HIS A 85 -3.52 12.98 8.03
CA HIS A 85 -2.13 12.53 8.12
C HIS A 85 -1.97 11.40 9.14
N ALA A 86 -2.62 11.53 10.30
CA ALA A 86 -2.63 10.48 11.33
C ALA A 86 -3.30 9.20 10.83
N ALA A 87 -4.42 9.30 10.10
CA ALA A 87 -5.09 8.15 9.51
C ALA A 87 -4.23 7.46 8.44
N ALA A 88 -3.58 8.24 7.56
CA ALA A 88 -2.63 7.69 6.59
C ALA A 88 -1.47 6.97 7.29
N GLY A 89 -0.91 7.57 8.35
CA GLY A 89 0.12 6.94 9.19
C GLY A 89 -0.35 5.64 9.85
N GLY A 90 -1.59 5.61 10.33
CA GLY A 90 -2.23 4.40 10.86
C GLY A 90 -2.32 3.30 9.81
N ILE A 91 -2.78 3.62 8.59
CA ILE A 91 -2.88 2.65 7.50
C ILE A 91 -1.48 2.14 7.13
N PHE A 92 -0.48 3.01 7.01
CA PHE A 92 0.91 2.61 6.78
C PHE A 92 1.44 1.66 7.85
N ALA A 93 1.12 1.91 9.12
CA ALA A 93 1.52 1.03 10.21
C ALA A 93 0.89 -0.38 10.11
N THR A 94 -0.25 -0.52 9.42
CA THR A 94 -0.85 -1.83 9.18
C THR A 94 -0.19 -2.63 8.05
N TYR A 95 0.68 -2.04 7.20
CA TYR A 95 1.24 -2.74 6.04
C TYR A 95 2.07 -3.97 6.41
N PRO A 96 3.01 -3.88 7.39
CA PRO A 96 3.73 -5.06 7.84
C PRO A 96 2.81 -6.15 8.43
N PHE A 97 1.70 -5.75 9.05
CA PHE A 97 0.73 -6.69 9.62
C PHE A 97 0.07 -7.54 8.53
N PHE A 98 -0.47 -6.92 7.47
CA PHE A 98 -1.12 -7.66 6.37
C PHE A 98 -0.15 -8.58 5.63
N LEU A 99 1.09 -8.14 5.41
CA LEU A 99 2.11 -8.95 4.77
C LEU A 99 2.47 -10.19 5.61
N LYS A 100 2.67 -10.01 6.91
CA LYS A 100 2.95 -11.13 7.84
C LYS A 100 1.76 -12.08 7.97
N LEU A 101 0.53 -11.55 7.98
CA LEU A 101 -0.68 -12.36 7.95
C LEU A 101 -0.74 -13.23 6.69
N GLY A 102 -0.44 -12.66 5.52
CA GLY A 102 -0.31 -13.40 4.26
C GLY A 102 0.73 -14.52 4.33
N ARG A 103 1.92 -14.24 4.87
CA ARG A 103 2.96 -15.26 5.08
C ARG A 103 2.48 -16.37 6.00
N LEU A 104 1.82 -16.03 7.11
CA LEU A 104 1.28 -17.00 8.07
C LEU A 104 0.22 -17.91 7.43
N LEU A 105 -0.69 -17.36 6.63
CA LEU A 105 -1.67 -18.14 5.86
C LEU A 105 -1.00 -19.01 4.80
N GLY A 106 0.10 -18.55 4.20
CA GLY A 106 0.90 -19.31 3.24
C GLY A 106 1.69 -20.47 3.85
N ARG A 107 1.89 -20.49 5.18
CA ARG A 107 2.48 -21.63 5.93
C ARG A 107 1.51 -22.78 6.13
N GLY A 108 0.21 -22.55 5.91
CA GLY A 108 -0.85 -23.54 6.09
C GLY A 108 -0.99 -24.50 4.90
N LYS A 109 -0.74 -25.78 5.19
CA LYS A 109 -0.65 -26.99 4.34
C LYS A 109 0.59 -27.07 3.46
#